data_AF-A0A562MNW7-F1
#
_entry.id   AF-A0A562MNW7-F1
#
_cell.length_a   1.000
_cell.length_b   1.000
_cell.length_c   1.000
_cell.angle_alpha   90.00
_cell.angle_beta   90.00
_cell.angle_gamma   90.00
#
_symmetry.space_group_name_H-M   'P 1'
#
loop_
_entity.id
_entity.type
_entity.pdbx_description
1 polymer ?
#
loop_
_entity_poly.entity_id
_entity_poly.type
_entity_poly.pdbx_seq_one_letter_code
_entity_poly.pdbx_strand_id
1 'polypeptide(L)'
;MANQDIQGKPVVLIIDEINRGNVSAIFGELITLIEESKRAGRDEALEVILPYSKQKFSVPSNLYLIGTMNTADRSVEALDTALRRRFAFVEMMPKAELLGEIIIENINLQHVLSRINNRIKVLLDKDHQIGHAYLINVQSTRDLTHAFNNCIVPLLKEYFYRDEEKIALVLGPGFVEIENDNFSGDHFPDFERIRKPQYKPKLNVFEVPEENIIDALNQLIG
;
A
#
# COMPACT_ATOMS: atom_id res chain seq x y z
N MET A 1 -27.42 18.58 -26.91
CA MET A 1 -27.27 19.86 -26.19
C MET A 1 -25.98 19.77 -25.39
N ALA A 2 -24.87 20.25 -25.93
CA ALA A 2 -23.62 20.35 -25.18
C ALA A 2 -23.67 21.65 -24.35
N ASN A 3 -23.59 21.54 -23.03
CA ASN A 3 -23.70 22.65 -22.10
C ASN A 3 -22.68 23.75 -22.42
N GLN A 4 -23.18 24.94 -22.76
CA GLN A 4 -22.39 26.17 -22.92
C GLN A 4 -21.79 26.67 -21.59
N ASP A 5 -22.15 26.07 -20.45
CA ASP A 5 -21.80 26.51 -19.09
C ASP A 5 -20.39 26.14 -18.57
N ILE A 6 -19.59 25.43 -19.36
CA ILE A 6 -18.26 24.92 -18.95
C ILE A 6 -17.11 25.79 -19.52
N GLN A 7 -17.39 26.75 -20.41
CA GLN A 7 -16.33 27.58 -21.00
C GLN A 7 -15.55 28.33 -19.93
N GLY A 8 -14.25 28.01 -19.82
CA GLY A 8 -13.29 28.66 -18.92
C GLY A 8 -13.26 28.16 -17.47
N LYS A 9 -14.20 27.30 -17.04
CA LYS A 9 -14.18 26.75 -15.67
C LYS A 9 -13.23 25.55 -15.59
N PRO A 10 -12.41 25.41 -14.53
CA PRO A 10 -11.63 24.20 -14.31
C PRO A 10 -12.52 22.96 -14.25
N VAL A 11 -12.12 21.91 -14.98
CA VAL A 11 -12.74 20.59 -14.98
C VAL A 11 -11.70 19.59 -14.47
N VAL A 12 -12.09 18.72 -13.55
CA VAL A 12 -11.18 17.70 -12.99
C VAL A 12 -11.71 16.31 -13.34
N LEU A 13 -10.84 15.47 -13.89
CA LEU A 13 -11.06 14.04 -14.05
C LEU A 13 -10.17 13.29 -13.06
N ILE A 14 -10.80 12.58 -12.14
CA ILE A 14 -10.13 11.72 -11.17
C ILE A 14 -10.08 10.31 -11.74
N ILE A 15 -8.89 9.73 -11.80
CA ILE A 15 -8.64 8.35 -12.25
C ILE A 15 -8.10 7.58 -11.06
N ASP A 16 -8.97 6.84 -10.39
CA ASP A 16 -8.58 6.03 -9.24
C ASP A 16 -7.81 4.79 -9.70
N GLU A 17 -6.73 4.46 -8.99
CA GLU A 17 -5.87 3.31 -9.28
C GLU A 17 -5.39 3.27 -10.73
N ILE A 18 -4.83 4.38 -11.20
CA ILE A 18 -4.47 4.60 -12.61
C ILE A 18 -3.54 3.50 -13.14
N ASN A 19 -2.73 2.89 -12.30
CA ASN A 19 -1.80 1.85 -12.68
C ASN A 19 -2.48 0.50 -12.97
N ARG A 20 -3.71 0.23 -12.48
CA ARG A 20 -4.41 -1.07 -12.63
C ARG A 20 -4.82 -1.43 -14.07
N GLY A 21 -4.63 -0.54 -15.03
CA GLY A 21 -4.83 -0.80 -16.45
C GLY A 21 -3.59 -0.49 -17.27
N ASN A 22 -3.56 -0.97 -18.51
CA ASN A 22 -2.51 -0.58 -19.46
C ASN A 22 -2.69 0.88 -19.87
N VAL A 23 -2.09 1.77 -19.10
CA VAL A 23 -2.27 3.23 -19.22
C VAL A 23 -1.85 3.72 -20.60
N SER A 24 -0.78 3.14 -21.15
CA SER A 24 -0.31 3.47 -22.51
C SER A 24 -1.35 3.14 -23.58
N ALA A 25 -2.02 1.99 -23.48
CA ALA A 25 -3.10 1.60 -24.40
C ALA A 25 -4.36 2.46 -24.21
N ILE A 26 -4.70 2.82 -22.97
CA ILE A 26 -5.87 3.64 -22.65
C ILE A 26 -5.70 5.06 -23.20
N PHE A 27 -4.55 5.69 -22.95
CA PHE A 27 -4.29 7.04 -23.44
C PHE A 27 -3.98 7.05 -24.94
N GLY A 28 -3.31 6.02 -25.46
CA GLY A 28 -2.95 5.92 -26.88
C GLY A 28 -2.32 7.21 -27.40
N GLU A 29 -2.93 7.79 -28.43
CA GLU A 29 -2.48 9.04 -29.05
C GLU A 29 -2.66 10.28 -28.15
N LEU A 30 -3.53 10.20 -27.14
CA LEU A 30 -3.76 11.30 -26.19
C LEU A 30 -2.59 11.53 -25.24
N ILE A 31 -1.65 10.59 -25.15
CA ILE A 31 -0.49 10.71 -24.26
C ILE A 31 0.32 11.98 -24.55
N THR A 32 0.38 12.43 -25.81
CA THR A 32 1.07 13.69 -26.15
C THR A 32 0.20 14.91 -25.81
N LEU A 33 -1.12 14.80 -25.95
CA LEU A 33 -2.06 15.91 -25.75
C LEU A 33 -2.28 16.27 -24.28
N ILE A 34 -2.00 15.37 -23.35
CA ILE A 34 -2.13 15.66 -21.92
C ILE A 34 -1.02 16.59 -21.38
N GLU A 35 0.07 16.76 -22.14
CA GLU A 35 1.13 17.71 -21.80
C GLU A 35 0.61 19.16 -21.87
N GLU A 36 0.97 19.98 -20.89
CA GLU A 36 0.36 21.31 -20.71
C GLU A 36 0.50 22.20 -21.96
N SER A 37 1.68 22.26 -22.58
CA SER A 37 1.92 23.12 -23.76
C SER A 37 1.15 22.67 -25.01
N LYS A 38 0.76 21.39 -25.09
CA LYS A 38 0.12 20.76 -26.25
C LYS A 38 -1.41 20.87 -26.23
N ARG A 39 -1.99 21.41 -25.16
CA ARG A 39 -3.44 21.55 -24.99
C ARG A 39 -4.00 22.71 -25.81
N ALA A 40 -5.30 22.65 -26.12
CA ALA A 40 -5.99 23.69 -26.86
C ALA A 40 -5.90 25.06 -26.14
N GLY A 41 -5.56 26.09 -26.91
CA GLY A 41 -5.38 27.46 -26.42
C GLY A 41 -4.00 27.77 -25.81
N ARG A 42 -3.02 26.87 -25.97
CA ARG A 42 -1.61 27.09 -25.60
C ARG A 42 -0.73 27.30 -26.84
N ASP A 43 0.49 27.80 -26.64
CA ASP A 43 1.39 28.20 -27.73
C ASP A 43 1.80 27.02 -28.64
N GLU A 44 1.86 25.81 -28.11
CA GLU A 44 2.23 24.60 -28.86
C GLU A 44 1.05 23.63 -29.03
N ALA A 45 -0.18 24.16 -29.05
CA ALA A 45 -1.41 23.37 -29.15
C ALA A 45 -1.36 22.37 -30.31
N LEU A 46 -1.73 21.12 -30.02
CA LEU A 46 -1.74 20.02 -30.98
C LEU A 46 -3.15 19.42 -31.09
N GLU A 47 -3.48 18.97 -32.29
CA GLU A 47 -4.69 18.21 -32.59
C GLU A 47 -4.30 16.87 -33.21
N VAL A 48 -5.00 15.80 -32.83
CA VAL A 48 -4.85 14.47 -33.44
C VAL A 48 -6.14 14.09 -34.16
N ILE A 49 -6.05 13.20 -35.15
CA ILE A 49 -7.24 12.64 -35.82
C ILE A 49 -7.56 11.31 -35.15
N LEU A 50 -8.70 11.24 -34.47
CA LEU A 50 -9.10 10.04 -33.76
C LEU A 50 -9.30 8.86 -34.74
N PRO A 51 -8.83 7.64 -34.40
CA PRO A 51 -8.79 6.52 -35.32
C PRO A 51 -10.18 6.02 -35.73
N TYR A 52 -11.18 6.12 -34.87
CA TYR A 52 -12.54 5.63 -35.14
C TYR A 52 -13.43 6.68 -35.79
N SER A 53 -13.58 7.86 -35.15
CA SER A 53 -14.48 8.91 -35.67
C SER A 53 -13.89 9.69 -36.84
N LYS A 54 -12.57 9.61 -37.06
CA LYS A 54 -11.81 10.41 -38.02
C LYS A 54 -11.95 11.92 -37.81
N GLN A 55 -12.36 12.33 -36.60
CA GLN A 55 -12.49 13.73 -36.21
C GLN A 55 -11.21 14.24 -35.58
N LYS A 56 -10.93 15.53 -35.77
CA LYS A 56 -9.88 16.23 -35.04
C LYS A 56 -10.26 16.36 -33.57
N PHE A 57 -9.29 16.14 -32.70
CA PHE A 57 -9.46 16.21 -31.26
C PHE A 57 -8.25 16.85 -30.59
N SER A 58 -8.51 17.64 -29.55
CA SER A 58 -7.48 18.21 -28.67
C SER A 58 -7.99 18.20 -27.22
N VAL A 59 -7.07 18.15 -26.27
CA VAL A 59 -7.38 18.24 -24.84
C VAL A 59 -7.49 19.71 -24.45
N PRO A 60 -8.58 20.15 -23.82
CA PRO A 60 -8.74 21.55 -23.45
C PRO A 60 -7.86 21.92 -22.25
N SER A 61 -7.37 23.17 -22.22
CA SER A 61 -6.44 23.65 -21.19
C SER A 61 -7.03 23.71 -19.79
N ASN A 62 -8.36 23.79 -19.66
CA ASN A 62 -9.07 23.80 -18.38
C ASN A 62 -9.33 22.39 -17.79
N LEU A 63 -8.87 21.30 -18.43
CA LEU A 63 -8.98 19.94 -17.90
C LEU A 63 -7.78 19.56 -17.03
N TYR A 64 -8.01 19.12 -15.81
CA TYR A 64 -6.98 18.60 -14.90
C TYR A 64 -7.19 17.10 -14.70
N LEU A 65 -6.10 16.34 -14.76
CA LEU A 65 -6.10 14.90 -14.51
C LEU A 65 -5.46 14.65 -13.15
N ILE A 66 -6.17 13.97 -12.27
CA ILE A 66 -5.64 13.53 -10.96
C ILE A 66 -5.74 12.02 -10.92
N GLY A 67 -4.58 11.36 -10.92
CA GLY A 67 -4.49 9.91 -10.75
C GLY A 67 -4.15 9.55 -9.31
N THR A 68 -4.79 8.54 -8.74
CA THR A 68 -4.30 7.87 -7.53
C THR A 68 -3.59 6.58 -7.94
N MET A 69 -2.66 6.12 -7.11
CA MET A 69 -1.86 4.94 -7.36
C MET A 69 -1.53 4.24 -6.06
N ASN A 70 -1.84 2.95 -5.97
CA ASN A 70 -1.22 2.09 -4.97
C ASN A 70 0.17 1.64 -5.44
N THR A 71 1.21 2.04 -4.71
CA THR A 71 2.62 1.71 -5.03
C THR A 71 3.07 0.36 -4.48
N ALA A 72 2.36 -0.21 -3.50
CA ALA A 72 2.67 -1.52 -2.92
C ALA A 72 2.18 -2.69 -3.79
N ASP A 73 1.18 -2.44 -4.65
CA ASP A 73 0.52 -3.48 -5.41
C ASP A 73 1.39 -4.00 -6.56
N ARG A 74 1.91 -5.22 -6.38
CA ARG A 74 2.76 -5.91 -7.36
C ARG A 74 2.00 -6.46 -8.56
N SER A 75 0.66 -6.48 -8.52
CA SER A 75 -0.18 -6.97 -9.63
C SER A 75 -0.31 -5.97 -10.78
N VAL A 76 0.37 -4.83 -10.67
CA VAL A 76 0.06 -3.65 -11.45
C VAL A 76 1.16 -3.32 -12.45
N GLU A 77 0.78 -2.85 -13.65
CA GLU A 77 1.75 -2.43 -14.66
C GLU A 77 2.53 -1.20 -14.19
N ALA A 78 3.86 -1.26 -14.31
CA ALA A 78 4.69 -0.10 -14.06
C ALA A 78 4.33 1.02 -15.05
N LEU A 79 4.12 2.24 -14.53
CA LEU A 79 3.93 3.40 -15.39
C LEU A 79 5.16 3.60 -16.28
N ASP A 80 4.93 3.62 -17.60
CA ASP A 80 5.96 3.91 -18.58
C ASP A 80 6.56 5.32 -18.31
N THR A 81 7.87 5.44 -18.54
CA THR A 81 8.65 6.68 -18.61
C THR A 81 7.97 7.77 -19.44
N ALA A 82 7.23 7.40 -20.49
CA ALA A 82 6.43 8.32 -21.28
C ALA A 82 5.34 9.03 -20.45
N LEU A 83 4.61 8.31 -19.60
CA LEU A 83 3.59 8.87 -18.71
C LEU A 83 4.24 9.59 -17.54
N ARG A 84 5.33 9.06 -16.99
CA ARG A 84 6.04 9.69 -15.86
C ARG A 84 6.52 11.12 -16.15
N ARG A 85 6.79 11.45 -17.42
CA ARG A 85 7.18 12.81 -17.84
C ARG A 85 6.01 13.80 -17.93
N ARG A 86 4.76 13.33 -17.89
CA ARG A 86 3.55 14.13 -18.16
C ARG A 86 2.65 14.30 -16.93
N PHE A 87 2.96 13.57 -15.87
CA PHE A 87 2.33 13.72 -14.56
C PHE A 87 3.33 14.26 -13.55
N ALA A 88 2.86 15.12 -12.65
CA ALA A 88 3.56 15.41 -11.42
C ALA A 88 3.24 14.31 -10.39
N PHE A 89 4.27 13.74 -9.77
CA PHE A 89 4.10 12.69 -8.76
C PHE A 89 4.23 13.30 -7.37
N VAL A 90 3.21 13.10 -6.54
CA VAL A 90 3.19 13.51 -5.14
C VAL A 90 3.01 12.25 -4.30
N GLU A 91 4.03 11.90 -3.52
CA GLU A 91 3.96 10.75 -2.63
C GLU A 91 3.07 11.07 -1.41
N MET A 92 2.08 10.22 -1.17
CA MET A 92 1.15 10.34 -0.05
C MET A 92 1.49 9.29 1.02
N MET A 93 2.57 9.55 1.77
CA MET A 93 3.04 8.63 2.81
C MET A 93 2.07 8.54 4.00
N PRO A 94 2.02 7.41 4.73
CA PRO A 94 1.24 7.29 5.94
C PRO A 94 1.65 8.31 7.01
N LYS A 95 0.67 9.06 7.54
CA LYS A 95 0.82 10.08 8.56
C LYS A 95 0.40 9.55 9.93
N ALA A 96 1.35 9.03 10.70
CA ALA A 96 1.06 8.51 12.05
C ALA A 96 0.66 9.61 13.03
N GLU A 97 1.11 10.85 12.80
CA GLU A 97 0.79 12.04 13.59
C GLU A 97 -0.72 12.34 13.65
N LEU A 98 -1.51 11.88 12.66
CA LEU A 98 -2.97 12.01 12.68
C LEU A 98 -3.64 11.13 13.75
N LEU A 99 -2.91 10.16 14.30
CA LEU A 99 -3.38 9.25 15.35
C LEU A 99 -2.94 9.69 16.75
N GLY A 100 -2.26 10.84 16.89
CA GLY A 100 -1.62 11.26 18.14
C GLY A 100 -2.58 11.44 19.31
N GLU A 101 -3.84 11.80 19.04
CA GLU A 101 -4.91 11.97 20.04
C GLU A 101 -5.69 10.68 20.31
N ILE A 102 -5.48 9.62 19.52
CA ILE A 102 -6.20 8.35 19.67
C ILE A 102 -5.44 7.47 20.66
N ILE A 103 -5.96 7.42 21.88
CA ILE A 103 -5.44 6.59 22.98
C ILE A 103 -6.53 5.59 23.38
N ILE A 104 -6.21 4.31 23.25
CA ILE A 104 -7.06 3.22 23.73
C ILE A 104 -6.41 2.65 24.98
N GLU A 105 -7.08 2.80 26.11
CA GLU A 105 -6.53 2.50 27.44
C GLU A 105 -5.21 3.25 27.68
N ASN A 106 -4.06 2.58 27.61
CA ASN A 106 -2.73 3.17 27.75
C ASN A 106 -1.92 3.19 26.44
N ILE A 107 -2.51 2.79 25.32
CA ILE A 107 -1.84 2.66 24.02
C ILE A 107 -2.11 3.88 23.14
N ASN A 108 -1.04 4.59 22.77
CA ASN A 108 -1.11 5.65 21.76
C ASN A 108 -0.91 5.09 20.34
N LEU A 109 -1.90 5.26 19.47
CA LEU A 109 -1.88 4.65 18.13
C LEU A 109 -0.86 5.27 17.17
N GLN A 110 -0.44 6.53 17.38
CA GLN A 110 0.69 7.11 16.63
C GLN A 110 1.98 6.32 16.89
N HIS A 111 2.25 5.93 18.14
CA HIS A 111 3.45 5.16 18.48
C HIS A 111 3.42 3.77 17.88
N VAL A 112 2.26 3.10 17.95
CA VAL A 112 2.05 1.77 17.34
C VAL A 112 2.32 1.82 15.84
N LEU A 113 1.65 2.71 15.10
CA LEU A 113 1.80 2.79 13.65
C LEU A 113 3.23 3.19 13.25
N SER A 114 3.84 4.13 13.97
CA SER A 114 5.22 4.56 13.71
C SER A 114 6.22 3.41 13.91
N ARG A 115 6.06 2.62 14.97
CA ARG A 115 6.92 1.46 15.24
C ARG A 115 6.78 0.39 14.16
N ILE A 116 5.56 0.03 13.79
CA ILE A 116 5.29 -0.92 12.70
C ILE A 116 5.91 -0.44 11.39
N ASN A 117 5.63 0.80 11.00
CA ASN A 117 6.11 1.36 9.73
C ASN A 117 7.64 1.50 9.68
N ASN A 118 8.30 1.83 10.78
CA ASN A 118 9.76 1.84 10.84
C ASN A 118 10.36 0.44 10.65
N ARG A 119 9.73 -0.60 11.22
CA ARG A 119 10.18 -1.99 11.06
C ARG A 119 9.94 -2.48 9.63
N ILE A 120 8.78 -2.21 9.04
CA ILE A 120 8.48 -2.54 7.64
C ILE A 120 9.49 -1.87 6.70
N LYS A 121 9.76 -0.58 6.90
CA LYS A 121 10.72 0.17 6.07
C LYS A 121 12.12 -0.45 6.07
N VAL A 122 12.55 -1.05 7.17
CA VAL A 122 13.85 -1.73 7.28
C VAL A 122 13.82 -3.13 6.67
N LEU A 123 12.72 -3.87 6.86
CA LEU A 123 12.61 -5.27 6.45
C LEU A 123 12.13 -5.45 5.00
N LEU A 124 11.50 -4.43 4.43
CA LEU A 124 10.91 -4.45 3.10
C LEU A 124 11.28 -3.17 2.33
N ASP A 125 10.43 -2.14 2.36
CA ASP A 125 10.69 -0.82 1.77
C ASP A 125 9.67 0.22 2.29
N LYS A 126 9.78 1.46 1.79
CA LYS A 126 8.89 2.57 2.16
C LYS A 126 7.46 2.43 1.60
N ASP A 127 7.30 1.76 0.46
CA ASP A 127 6.04 1.75 -0.29
C ASP A 127 5.04 0.74 0.32
N HIS A 128 5.51 -0.22 1.11
CA HIS A 128 4.68 -1.17 1.87
C HIS A 128 4.32 -0.68 3.30
N GLN A 129 4.58 0.59 3.63
CA GLN A 129 4.16 1.11 4.94
C GLN A 129 2.63 1.10 5.08
N ILE A 130 2.13 0.76 6.27
CA ILE A 130 0.70 0.68 6.59
C ILE A 130 0.10 2.09 6.68
N GLY A 131 -1.02 2.28 6.01
CA GLY A 131 -1.82 3.51 6.05
C GLY A 131 -2.50 3.75 7.40
N HIS A 132 -2.59 5.01 7.81
CA HIS A 132 -3.26 5.43 9.05
C HIS A 132 -4.78 5.19 9.04
N ALA A 133 -5.38 4.96 7.87
CA ALA A 133 -6.81 4.70 7.71
C ALA A 133 -7.30 3.47 8.51
N TYR A 134 -6.45 2.45 8.72
CA TYR A 134 -6.80 1.27 9.52
C TYR A 134 -7.05 1.60 11.00
N LEU A 135 -6.49 2.70 11.51
CA LEU A 135 -6.51 3.05 12.93
C LEU A 135 -7.24 4.36 13.22
N ILE A 136 -7.55 5.18 12.21
CA ILE A 136 -8.09 6.54 12.39
C ILE A 136 -9.48 6.58 13.05
N ASN A 137 -10.26 5.51 12.92
CA ASN A 137 -11.61 5.40 13.47
C ASN A 137 -11.71 4.41 14.63
N VAL A 138 -10.59 3.96 15.19
CA VAL A 138 -10.57 3.03 16.34
C VAL A 138 -10.99 3.80 17.59
N GLN A 139 -12.03 3.31 18.28
CA GLN A 139 -12.58 3.95 19.48
C GLN A 139 -12.58 3.05 20.71
N SER A 140 -12.31 1.75 20.53
CA SER A 140 -12.35 0.75 21.60
C SER A 140 -11.30 -0.34 21.41
N THR A 141 -11.04 -1.10 22.48
CA THR A 141 -10.16 -2.28 22.46
C THR A 141 -10.64 -3.31 21.44
N ARG A 142 -11.96 -3.51 21.33
CA ARG A 142 -12.58 -4.35 20.29
C ARG A 142 -12.25 -3.89 18.87
N ASP A 143 -12.37 -2.59 18.57
CA ASP A 143 -12.05 -2.05 17.24
C ASP A 143 -10.56 -2.23 16.93
N LEU A 144 -9.71 -2.09 17.94
CA LEU A 144 -8.27 -2.29 17.83
C LEU A 144 -7.94 -3.75 17.52
N THR A 145 -8.54 -4.70 18.24
CA THR A 145 -8.42 -6.14 17.95
C THR A 145 -8.89 -6.45 16.54
N HIS A 146 -10.02 -5.90 16.10
CA HIS A 146 -10.51 -6.08 14.74
C HIS A 146 -9.54 -5.51 13.70
N ALA A 147 -9.03 -4.30 13.89
CA ALA A 147 -8.07 -3.66 12.99
C ALA A 147 -6.79 -4.49 12.84
N PHE A 148 -6.32 -5.10 13.93
CA PHE A 148 -5.13 -5.96 13.88
C PHE A 148 -5.41 -7.31 13.22
N ASN A 149 -6.36 -8.08 13.74
CA ASN A 149 -6.59 -9.45 13.29
C ASN A 149 -7.15 -9.53 11.87
N ASN A 150 -8.00 -8.58 11.46
CA ASN A 150 -8.72 -8.67 10.18
C ASN A 150 -8.14 -7.77 9.09
N CYS A 151 -7.21 -6.86 9.42
CA CYS A 151 -6.64 -5.95 8.43
C CYS A 151 -5.11 -5.95 8.44
N ILE A 152 -4.47 -5.57 9.55
CA ILE A 152 -3.01 -5.39 9.62
C ILE A 152 -2.27 -6.73 9.51
N VAL A 153 -2.67 -7.75 10.30
CA VAL A 153 -2.01 -9.06 10.29
C VAL A 153 -2.16 -9.76 8.93
N PRO A 154 -3.36 -9.82 8.30
CA PRO A 154 -3.50 -10.36 6.95
C PRO A 154 -2.66 -9.63 5.91
N LEU A 155 -2.59 -8.29 5.97
CA LEU A 155 -1.76 -7.49 5.07
C LEU A 155 -0.26 -7.83 5.21
N LEU A 156 0.22 -8.00 6.45
CA LEU A 156 1.60 -8.42 6.70
C LEU A 156 1.87 -9.85 6.21
N LYS A 157 0.89 -10.75 6.29
CA LYS A 157 0.99 -12.11 5.70
C LYS A 157 1.13 -12.07 4.18
N GLU A 158 0.52 -11.09 3.51
CA GLU A 158 0.70 -10.85 2.08
C GLU A 158 2.09 -10.27 1.77
N TYR A 159 2.54 -9.27 2.52
CA TYR A 159 3.85 -8.63 2.33
C TYR A 159 5.03 -9.59 2.58
N PHE A 160 4.91 -10.42 3.62
CA PHE A 160 5.93 -11.38 4.06
C PHE A 160 5.47 -12.82 3.79
N TYR A 161 5.19 -13.12 2.52
CA TYR A 161 4.70 -14.44 2.10
C TYR A 161 5.60 -15.59 2.60
N ARG A 162 5.05 -16.42 3.49
CA ARG A 162 5.74 -17.56 4.15
C ARG A 162 7.00 -17.17 4.93
N ASP A 163 7.00 -15.97 5.51
CA ASP A 163 8.09 -15.44 6.33
C ASP A 163 7.54 -14.90 7.67
N GLU A 164 7.06 -15.82 8.49
CA GLU A 164 6.49 -15.54 9.81
C GLU A 164 7.53 -14.94 10.77
N GLU A 165 8.82 -15.23 10.56
CA GLU A 165 9.93 -14.59 11.29
C GLU A 165 9.93 -13.08 11.06
N LYS A 166 9.75 -12.60 9.83
CA LYS A 166 9.68 -11.15 9.57
C LYS A 166 8.41 -10.52 10.12
N ILE A 167 7.27 -11.21 10.06
CA ILE A 167 6.03 -10.69 10.66
C ILE A 167 6.22 -10.55 12.18
N ALA A 168 6.86 -11.54 12.82
CA ALA A 168 7.23 -11.50 14.23
C ALA A 168 8.19 -10.33 14.55
N LEU A 169 9.16 -10.06 13.68
CA LEU A 169 10.06 -8.90 13.83
C LEU A 169 9.31 -7.57 13.71
N VAL A 170 8.24 -7.49 12.92
CA VAL A 170 7.39 -6.29 12.77
C VAL A 170 6.47 -6.09 13.97
N LEU A 171 5.73 -7.13 14.37
CA LEU A 171 4.67 -7.02 15.39
C LEU A 171 5.18 -7.26 16.82
N GLY A 172 6.25 -8.01 17.00
CA GLY A 172 6.77 -8.41 18.30
C GLY A 172 6.12 -9.70 18.85
N PRO A 173 6.61 -10.17 20.01
CA PRO A 173 6.27 -11.48 20.55
C PRO A 173 4.80 -11.66 20.94
N GLY A 174 4.08 -10.58 21.26
CA GLY A 174 2.67 -10.63 21.63
C GLY A 174 1.71 -11.10 20.52
N PHE A 175 2.19 -11.18 19.28
CA PHE A 175 1.42 -11.61 18.12
C PHE A 175 1.85 -12.99 17.60
N VAL A 176 2.73 -13.70 18.33
CA VAL A 176 3.41 -14.89 17.82
C VAL A 176 3.42 -16.00 18.87
N GLU A 177 3.08 -17.21 18.43
CA GLU A 177 3.29 -18.43 19.18
C GLU A 177 4.47 -19.21 18.61
N ILE A 178 5.31 -19.74 19.50
CA ILE A 178 6.41 -20.63 19.12
C ILE A 178 5.86 -22.05 19.11
N GLU A 179 5.72 -22.64 17.92
CA GLU A 179 5.49 -24.07 17.80
C GLU A 179 6.78 -24.81 18.15
N ASN A 180 6.82 -25.29 19.38
CA ASN A 180 7.74 -26.34 19.75
C ASN A 180 7.23 -27.63 19.10
N ASP A 181 7.71 -28.00 17.91
CA ASP A 181 7.48 -29.37 17.46
C ASP A 181 8.09 -30.27 18.54
N ASN A 182 7.24 -31.08 19.16
CA ASN A 182 7.65 -32.18 20.02
C ASN A 182 8.25 -33.29 19.14
N PHE A 183 9.31 -33.00 18.39
CA PHE A 183 10.12 -34.03 17.74
C PHE A 183 10.88 -34.79 18.82
N SER A 184 10.19 -35.73 19.46
CA SER A 184 10.75 -36.75 20.32
C SER A 184 11.29 -37.90 19.47
N GLY A 185 12.39 -37.67 18.75
CA GLY A 185 13.12 -38.74 18.08
C GLY A 185 13.74 -38.34 16.76
N ASP A 186 15.07 -38.32 16.73
CA ASP A 186 15.87 -38.38 15.51
C ASP A 186 15.55 -39.72 14.80
N HIS A 187 14.64 -39.72 13.82
CA HIS A 187 14.53 -40.77 12.81
C HIS A 187 15.20 -40.28 11.51
N PHE A 188 16.40 -39.75 11.63
CA PHE A 188 17.28 -39.52 10.48
C PHE A 188 18.21 -40.71 10.30
N PRO A 189 18.42 -41.21 9.07
CA PRO A 189 19.47 -42.19 8.81
C PRO A 189 20.83 -41.56 9.12
N ASP A 190 21.72 -42.32 9.78
CA ASP A 190 23.04 -41.82 10.14
C ASP A 190 23.94 -41.79 8.89
N PHE A 191 24.32 -40.58 8.48
CA PHE A 191 25.25 -40.36 7.37
C PHE A 191 26.43 -39.55 7.89
N GLU A 192 27.59 -40.18 8.03
CA GLU A 192 28.81 -39.61 8.67
C GLU A 192 29.34 -38.29 8.05
N ARG A 193 28.80 -37.84 6.92
CA ARG A 193 29.29 -36.66 6.17
C ARG A 193 28.21 -35.65 5.79
N ILE A 194 26.98 -35.82 6.26
CA ILE A 194 25.87 -34.89 5.95
C ILE A 194 25.58 -34.03 7.18
N ARG A 195 25.48 -32.71 6.99
CA ARG A 195 25.01 -31.81 8.04
C ARG A 195 23.57 -32.19 8.38
N LYS A 196 23.31 -32.53 9.65
CA LYS A 196 21.94 -32.69 10.13
C LYS A 196 21.16 -31.38 9.91
N PRO A 197 19.87 -31.44 9.54
CA PRO A 197 19.03 -30.25 9.47
C PRO A 197 19.07 -29.53 10.82
N GLN A 198 19.33 -28.22 10.83
CA GLN A 198 19.09 -27.44 12.04
C GLN A 198 17.59 -27.28 12.20
N TYR A 199 17.04 -27.84 13.26
CA TYR A 199 15.65 -27.61 13.62
C TYR A 199 15.51 -26.17 14.13
N LYS A 200 14.77 -25.35 13.40
CA LYS A 200 14.32 -24.04 13.87
C LYS A 200 12.88 -24.18 14.34
N PRO A 201 12.51 -23.67 15.52
CA PRO A 201 11.12 -23.63 15.92
C PRO A 201 10.32 -22.82 14.90
N LYS A 202 9.12 -23.29 14.56
CA LYS A 202 8.22 -22.55 13.68
C LYS A 202 7.53 -21.47 14.48
N LEU A 203 7.42 -20.29 13.89
CA LEU A 203 6.65 -19.19 14.44
C LEU A 203 5.30 -19.15 13.74
N ASN A 204 4.23 -19.06 14.54
CA ASN A 204 2.89 -18.88 14.04
C ASN A 204 2.34 -17.53 14.48
N VAL A 205 1.90 -16.74 13.51
CA VAL A 205 1.20 -15.48 13.78
C VAL A 205 -0.28 -15.77 13.94
N PHE A 206 -0.77 -15.64 15.17
CA PHE A 206 -2.13 -15.99 15.57
C PHE A 206 -3.02 -14.74 15.72
N GLU A 207 -4.33 -14.96 15.80
CA GLU A 207 -5.29 -13.91 16.11
C GLU A 207 -5.26 -13.60 17.60
N VAL A 208 -4.97 -12.35 17.95
CA VAL A 208 -4.86 -11.95 19.36
C VAL A 208 -6.27 -11.71 19.92
N PRO A 209 -6.68 -12.39 21.01
CA PRO A 209 -7.96 -12.11 21.68
C PRO A 209 -8.07 -10.67 22.17
N GLU A 210 -9.29 -10.17 22.36
CA GLU A 210 -9.54 -8.79 22.81
C GLU A 210 -8.88 -8.51 24.16
N GLU A 211 -8.94 -9.48 25.08
CA GLU A 211 -8.33 -9.40 26.41
C GLU A 211 -6.79 -9.27 26.39
N ASN A 212 -6.13 -9.67 25.30
CA ASN A 212 -4.68 -9.72 25.19
C ASN A 212 -4.08 -8.66 24.26
N ILE A 213 -4.91 -7.91 23.51
CA ILE A 213 -4.43 -6.99 22.48
C ILE A 213 -3.58 -5.86 23.06
N ILE A 214 -3.95 -5.36 24.23
CA ILE A 214 -3.23 -4.27 24.90
C ILE A 214 -1.84 -4.74 25.33
N ASP A 215 -1.73 -5.93 25.93
CA ASP A 215 -0.45 -6.53 26.30
C ASP A 215 0.43 -6.81 25.08
N ALA A 216 -0.15 -7.31 24.00
CA ALA A 216 0.58 -7.54 22.75
C ALA A 216 1.12 -6.24 22.15
N LEU A 217 0.34 -5.16 22.19
CA LEU A 217 0.75 -3.85 21.71
C LEU A 217 1.78 -3.16 22.62
N ASN A 218 1.70 -3.37 23.94
CA ASN A 218 2.74 -2.91 24.87
C ASN A 218 4.11 -3.56 24.53
N GLN A 219 4.13 -4.86 24.24
CA GLN A 219 5.34 -5.55 23.79
C GLN A 219 5.85 -5.06 22.42
N LEU A 220 4.93 -4.63 21.54
CA LEU A 220 5.26 -4.05 20.25
C LEU A 220 6.00 -2.71 20.41
N ILE A 221 5.45 -1.80 21.24
CA ILE A 221 5.99 -0.45 21.41
C ILE A 221 7.29 -0.43 22.21
N GLY A 222 7.46 -1.36 23.16
CA GLY A 222 8.64 -1.49 24.02
C GLY A 222 8.56 -0.64 25.27
#